data_AF-A0A4U7FAL8-F1
#
_entry.id   AF-A0A4U7FAL8-F1
#
_cell.length_a   1.000
_cell.length_b   1.000
_cell.length_c   1.000
_cell.angle_alpha   90.00
_cell.angle_beta   90.00
_cell.angle_gamma   90.00
#
_symmetry.space_group_name_H-M   'P 1'
#
loop_
_entity.id
_entity.type
_entity.pdbx_description
1 polymer ?
#
loop_
_entity_poly.entity_id
_entity_poly.type
_entity_poly.pdbx_seq_one_letter_code
_entity_poly.pdbx_strand_id
1 'polypeptide(L)'
;MTIPEISHHPFDTEEEARLAGQIVYKLLRKRVLGSHKKQITTVAGWFPTHKQGRVKALLETMARKPGVPVTMYGGGHRNNVQLVAFEPAMQFADRCGADTEWIPDP
;
A
#
# COMPACT_ATOMS: atom_id res chain seq x y z
N MET A 1 33.68 1.07 -5.27
CA MET A 1 32.65 0.26 -5.97
C MET A 1 31.40 0.34 -5.12
N THR A 2 30.51 1.29 -5.43
CA THR A 2 29.27 1.47 -4.68
C THR A 2 28.31 0.39 -5.15
N ILE A 3 28.02 -0.58 -4.30
CA ILE A 3 26.94 -1.54 -4.52
C ILE A 3 25.67 -0.68 -4.61
N PRO A 4 24.87 -0.74 -5.69
CA PRO A 4 23.60 -0.02 -5.70
C PRO A 4 22.81 -0.55 -4.51
N GLU A 5 22.37 0.33 -3.61
CA GLU A 5 21.47 -0.07 -2.54
C GLU A 5 20.26 -0.74 -3.19
N ILE A 6 20.25 -2.07 -3.17
CA ILE A 6 19.06 -2.84 -3.49
C ILE A 6 18.11 -2.49 -2.35
N SER A 7 17.21 -1.55 -2.60
CA SER A 7 16.11 -1.21 -1.71
C SER A 7 15.31 -2.49 -1.48
N HIS A 8 15.69 -3.23 -0.43
CA HIS A 8 15.21 -4.57 -0.14
C HIS A 8 13.75 -4.47 0.31
N HIS A 9 12.83 -4.50 -0.66
CA HIS A 9 11.40 -4.48 -0.42
C HIS A 9 10.88 -5.92 -0.23
N PRO A 10 9.79 -6.15 0.52
CA PRO A 10 9.33 -7.49 0.87
C PRO A 10 8.56 -8.22 -0.25
N PHE A 11 8.63 -7.75 -1.49
CA PHE A 11 7.95 -8.32 -2.66
C PHE A 11 8.93 -8.99 -3.62
N ASP A 12 8.41 -9.94 -4.39
CA ASP A 12 9.22 -10.75 -5.31
C ASP A 12 9.52 -10.01 -6.62
N THR A 13 8.75 -8.96 -6.93
CA THR A 13 8.93 -8.15 -8.13
C THR A 13 8.88 -6.65 -7.82
N GLU A 14 9.66 -5.87 -8.59
CA GLU A 14 9.69 -4.40 -8.52
C GLU A 14 8.33 -3.77 -8.86
N GLU A 15 7.56 -4.39 -9.77
CA GLU A 15 6.24 -3.87 -10.14
C GLU A 15 5.23 -4.00 -8.99
N GLU A 16 5.26 -5.13 -8.28
CA GLU A 16 4.44 -5.30 -7.06
C GLU A 16 4.87 -4.36 -5.95
N ALA A 17 6.18 -4.18 -5.75
CA ALA A 17 6.69 -3.23 -4.78
C ALA A 17 6.22 -1.81 -5.12
N ARG A 18 6.40 -1.37 -6.36
CA ARG A 18 5.94 -0.05 -6.81
C ARG A 18 4.44 0.13 -6.59
N LEU A 19 3.63 -0.88 -6.91
CA LEU A 19 2.19 -0.82 -6.66
C LEU A 19 1.88 -0.77 -5.15
N ALA A 20 2.58 -1.54 -4.32
CA ALA A 20 2.42 -1.52 -2.86
C ALA A 20 2.77 -0.14 -2.28
N GLY A 21 3.87 0.47 -2.76
CA GLY A 21 4.25 1.83 -2.42
C GLY A 21 3.18 2.85 -2.79
N GLN A 22 2.64 2.77 -4.01
CA GLN A 22 1.54 3.62 -4.46
C GLN A 22 0.28 3.47 -3.58
N ILE A 23 -0.05 2.24 -3.18
CA ILE A 23 -1.17 1.96 -2.26
C ILE A 23 -0.95 2.62 -0.91
N VAL A 24 0.22 2.43 -0.29
CA VAL A 24 0.56 3.02 1.00
C VAL A 24 0.55 4.55 0.94
N TYR A 25 1.14 5.13 -0.11
CA TYR A 25 1.13 6.57 -0.31
C TYR A 25 -0.29 7.13 -0.48
N LYS A 26 -1.16 6.42 -1.22
CA LYS A 26 -2.57 6.82 -1.35
C LYS A 26 -3.30 6.79 0.00
N LEU A 27 -3.07 5.77 0.81
CA LEU A 27 -3.63 5.65 2.17
C LEU A 27 -3.13 6.79 3.07
N LEU A 28 -1.84 7.15 2.99
CA LEU A 28 -1.24 8.27 3.70
C LEU A 28 -1.92 9.60 3.34
N ARG A 29 -2.01 9.92 2.05
CA ARG A 29 -2.65 11.13 1.54
C ARG A 29 -4.10 11.26 1.98
N LYS A 30 -4.81 10.13 2.09
CA LYS A 30 -6.19 10.05 2.58
C LYS A 30 -6.31 9.91 4.10
N ARG A 31 -5.19 9.97 4.83
CA ARG A 31 -5.09 9.85 6.30
C ARG A 31 -5.77 8.60 6.85
N VAL A 32 -5.65 7.46 6.16
CA VAL A 32 -6.20 6.17 6.58
C VAL A 32 -5.27 5.52 7.60
N LEU A 33 -5.24 6.09 8.81
CA LEU A 33 -4.37 5.70 9.93
C LEU A 33 -5.12 5.80 11.26
N GLY A 34 -4.64 5.09 12.29
CA GLY A 34 -5.23 5.10 13.62
C GLY A 34 -6.66 4.53 13.63
N SER A 35 -7.66 5.35 13.95
CA SER A 35 -9.08 4.92 13.97
C SER A 35 -9.75 5.00 12.60
N HIS A 36 -9.09 5.62 11.60
CA HIS A 36 -9.63 5.84 10.27
C HIS A 36 -9.28 4.67 9.35
N LYS A 37 -10.17 3.68 9.30
CA LYS A 37 -10.08 2.53 8.39
C LYS A 37 -10.98 2.70 7.16
N LYS A 38 -10.59 2.07 6.05
CA LYS A 38 -11.37 2.05 4.81
C LYS A 38 -11.55 0.63 4.32
N GLN A 39 -12.69 0.33 3.69
CA GLN A 39 -12.89 -0.96 3.05
C GLN A 39 -11.88 -1.13 1.91
N ILE A 40 -11.36 -2.35 1.72
CA ILE A 40 -10.45 -2.66 0.61
C ILE A 40 -11.08 -2.29 -0.74
N THR A 41 -12.39 -2.52 -0.89
CA THR A 41 -13.15 -2.15 -2.09
C THR A 41 -13.12 -0.64 -2.35
N THR A 42 -13.26 0.17 -1.31
CA THR A 42 -13.13 1.63 -1.41
C THR A 42 -11.72 2.04 -1.83
N VAL A 43 -10.69 1.45 -1.21
CA VAL A 43 -9.29 1.75 -1.54
C VAL A 43 -8.98 1.36 -2.98
N ALA A 44 -9.39 0.17 -3.40
CA ALA A 44 -9.23 -0.29 -4.78
C ALA A 44 -9.95 0.63 -5.78
N GLY A 45 -11.12 1.17 -5.42
CA GLY A 45 -11.85 2.13 -6.24
C GLY A 45 -11.10 3.44 -6.52
N TRP A 46 -10.03 3.75 -5.80
CA TRP A 46 -9.17 4.90 -6.08
C TRP A 46 -8.14 4.66 -7.19
N PHE A 47 -8.08 3.43 -7.71
CA PHE A 47 -7.17 3.02 -8.77
C PHE A 47 -7.95 2.71 -10.06
N PRO A 48 -7.29 2.80 -11.24
CA PRO A 48 -7.90 2.44 -12.51
C PRO A 48 -8.53 1.04 -12.48
N THR A 49 -9.68 0.86 -13.14
CA THR A 49 -10.48 -0.38 -13.11
C THR A 49 -9.66 -1.64 -13.37
N HIS A 50 -8.74 -1.59 -14.34
CA HIS A 50 -7.87 -2.72 -14.69
C HIS A 50 -6.85 -3.11 -13.58
N LYS A 51 -6.56 -2.21 -12.64
CA LYS A 51 -5.67 -2.48 -11.48
C LYS A 51 -6.42 -2.90 -10.22
N GLN A 52 -7.74 -2.69 -10.14
CA GLN A 52 -8.50 -2.86 -8.89
C GLN A 52 -8.42 -4.28 -8.33
N GLY A 53 -8.47 -5.30 -9.19
CA GLY A 53 -8.31 -6.70 -8.78
C GLY A 53 -6.96 -6.94 -8.10
N ARG A 54 -5.88 -6.42 -8.71
CA ARG A 54 -4.52 -6.53 -8.18
C ARG A 54 -4.35 -5.76 -6.87
N VAL A 55 -4.93 -4.57 -6.76
CA VAL A 55 -4.89 -3.77 -5.52
C VAL A 55 -5.57 -4.50 -4.35
N LYS A 56 -6.72 -5.14 -4.60
CA LYS A 56 -7.43 -5.93 -3.56
C LYS A 56 -6.57 -7.09 -3.07
N ALA A 57 -6.06 -7.91 -3.99
CA ALA A 57 -5.23 -9.06 -3.66
C ALA A 57 -3.93 -8.62 -2.95
N LEU A 58 -3.31 -7.52 -3.42
CA LEU A 58 -2.07 -7.02 -2.84
C LEU A 58 -2.28 -6.47 -1.43
N LEU A 59 -3.38 -5.76 -1.15
CA LEU A 59 -3.72 -5.31 0.22
C LEU A 59 -3.88 -6.48 1.20
N GLU A 60 -4.47 -7.60 0.76
CA GLU A 60 -4.59 -8.82 1.56
C GLU A 60 -3.23 -9.46 1.83
N THR A 61 -2.37 -9.53 0.83
CA THR A 61 -0.98 -10.01 0.97
C THR A 61 -0.16 -9.12 1.89
N MET A 62 -0.26 -7.80 1.71
CA MET A 62 0.43 -6.78 2.50
C MET A 62 0.10 -6.88 3.97
N ALA A 63 -1.17 -7.06 4.34
CA ALA A 63 -1.59 -7.18 5.73
C ALA A 63 -1.05 -8.44 6.44
N ARG A 64 -0.57 -9.44 5.69
CA ARG A 64 0.02 -10.68 6.23
C ARG A 64 1.55 -10.66 6.19
N LYS A 65 2.16 -9.74 5.45
CA LYS A 65 3.62 -9.65 5.30
C LYS A 65 4.24 -8.84 6.45
N PRO A 66 5.24 -9.38 7.16
CA PRO A 66 5.97 -8.63 8.16
C PRO A 66 6.70 -7.44 7.51
N GLY A 67 6.80 -6.32 8.23
CA GLY A 67 7.48 -5.11 7.74
C GLY A 67 6.69 -4.27 6.74
N VAL A 68 5.44 -4.64 6.44
CA VAL A 68 4.50 -3.82 5.67
C VAL A 68 3.58 -3.06 6.64
N PRO A 69 3.46 -1.73 6.55
CA PRO A 69 2.76 -0.91 7.54
C PRO A 69 1.25 -0.87 7.30
N VAL A 70 0.64 -2.00 6.93
CA VAL A 70 -0.80 -2.14 6.65
C VAL A 70 -1.41 -3.14 7.62
N THR A 71 -2.48 -2.75 8.30
CA THR A 71 -3.27 -3.63 9.15
C THR A 71 -4.65 -3.83 8.54
N MET A 72 -5.13 -5.07 8.58
CA MET A 72 -6.46 -5.46 8.13
C MET A 72 -7.35 -5.87 9.30
N TYR A 73 -8.62 -5.46 9.27
CA TYR A 73 -9.63 -5.80 10.25
C TYR A 73 -10.91 -6.31 9.59
N GLY A 74 -11.55 -7.28 10.24
CA GLY A 74 -12.82 -7.88 9.78
C GLY A 74 -12.62 -9.18 9.00
N GLY A 75 -13.67 -9.62 8.31
CA GLY A 75 -13.67 -10.82 7.47
C GLY A 75 -14.61 -10.67 6.26
N GLY A 76 -14.28 -11.38 5.17
CA GLY A 76 -15.08 -11.44 3.95
C GLY A 76 -15.22 -10.08 3.24
N HIS A 77 -16.43 -9.76 2.77
CA HIS A 77 -16.72 -8.53 2.00
C HIS A 77 -16.55 -7.21 2.79
N ARG A 78 -16.28 -7.27 4.09
CA ARG A 78 -16.11 -6.10 4.97
C ARG A 78 -14.67 -5.88 5.43
N ASN A 79 -13.70 -6.49 4.76
CA ASN A 79 -12.29 -6.29 5.06
C ASN A 79 -11.94 -4.81 4.99
N ASN A 80 -11.53 -4.25 6.12
CA ASN A 80 -11.07 -2.88 6.25
C ASN A 80 -9.56 -2.86 6.40
N VAL A 81 -8.92 -1.81 5.88
CA VAL A 81 -7.49 -1.58 5.98
C VAL A 81 -7.20 -0.21 6.58
N GLN A 82 -6.07 -0.13 7.25
CA GLN A 82 -5.47 1.12 7.72
C GLN A 82 -3.96 0.99 7.78
N LEU A 83 -3.28 2.13 7.85
CA LEU A 83 -1.86 2.19 8.12
C LEU A 83 -1.59 2.06 9.62
N VAL A 84 -0.48 1.40 9.96
CA VAL A 84 -0.04 1.24 11.34
C VAL A 84 0.32 2.60 11.96
N ALA A 85 1.08 3.40 11.22
CA ALA A 85 1.48 4.75 11.60
C ALA A 85 1.92 5.52 10.36
N PHE A 86 2.03 6.86 10.49
CA PHE A 86 2.44 7.74 9.40
C PHE A 86 3.89 7.50 8.98
N GLU A 87 4.83 7.52 9.93
CA GLU A 87 6.27 7.44 9.66
C GLU A 87 6.70 6.11 9.00
N PRO A 88 6.31 4.92 9.51
CA PRO A 88 6.63 3.66 8.85
C PRO A 88 6.00 3.52 7.46
N ALA A 89 4.83 4.12 7.25
CA ALA A 89 4.17 4.13 5.96
C ALA A 89 4.91 5.02 4.94
N MET A 90 5.43 6.18 5.35
CA MET A 90 6.24 7.01 4.45
C MET A 90 7.52 6.29 4.05
N GLN A 91 8.27 5.76 5.02
CA GLN A 91 9.51 5.03 4.77
C GLN A 91 9.28 3.81 3.86
N PHE A 92 8.17 3.10 4.07
CA PHE A 92 7.81 1.98 3.21
C PHE A 92 7.51 2.41 1.77
N ALA A 93 6.73 3.48 1.60
CA ALA A 93 6.37 3.97 0.27
C ALA A 93 7.61 4.43 -0.51
N ASP A 94 8.49 5.17 0.15
CA ASP A 94 9.77 5.63 -0.42
C ASP A 94 10.66 4.45 -0.84
N ARG A 95 10.87 3.48 0.06
CA ARG A 95 11.63 2.25 -0.21
C ARG A 95 11.08 1.45 -1.40
N CYS A 96 9.77 1.48 -1.62
CA CYS A 96 9.12 0.76 -2.72
C CYS A 96 9.12 1.57 -4.03
N GLY A 97 9.79 2.71 -4.09
CA GLY A 97 9.83 3.56 -5.29
C GLY A 97 8.46 4.12 -5.65
N ALA A 98 7.63 4.45 -4.65
CA ALA A 98 6.34 5.06 -4.88
C ALA A 98 6.53 6.42 -5.57
N ASP A 99 6.33 6.42 -6.88
CA ASP A 99 6.33 7.62 -7.70
C ASP A 99 5.13 8.50 -7.31
N THR A 100 5.40 9.57 -6.58
CA THR A 100 4.39 10.50 -6.07
C THR A 100 3.73 11.34 -7.15
N GLU A 101 4.30 11.34 -8.38
CA GLU A 101 3.91 12.22 -9.47
C GLU A 101 2.60 11.77 -10.17
N TRP A 102 2.29 10.47 -10.17
CA TRP A 102 1.17 9.90 -10.95
C TRP A 102 0.03 9.33 -10.10
N ILE A 103 -0.34 9.96 -8.99
CA ILE A 103 -1.53 9.51 -8.23
C ILE A 103 -2.64 10.55 -8.40
N PRO A 104 -3.58 10.37 -9.35
CA PRO A 104 -4.67 11.32 -9.56
C PRO A 104 -5.47 11.45 -8.27
N ASP A 105 -5.70 12.68 -7.81
CA ASP A 105 -6.69 12.89 -6.75
C ASP A 105 -8.06 12.43 -7.25
N PRO A 106 -8.82 11.66 -6.45
CA PRO A 106 -10.21 11.38 -6.77
C PRO A 106 -11.07 12.63 -6.54
#